data_AF-A0A381ICD6-F1
#
_entry.id   AF-A0A381ICD6-F1
#
_cell.length_a   1.000
_cell.length_b   1.000
_cell.length_c   1.000
_cell.angle_alpha   90.00
_cell.angle_beta   90.00
_cell.angle_gamma   90.00
#
_symmetry.space_group_name_H-M   'P 1'
#
loop_
_entity.id
_entity.type
_entity.pdbx_description
1 polymer ?
#
loop_
_entity_poly.entity_id
_entity_poly.type
_entity_poly.pdbx_seq_one_letter_code
_entity_poly.pdbx_strand_id
1 'polypeptide(L)'
;MSLEKLIRPKSIAIVGVTDKLGFGRSAALSIVKSKETDRVYYVNPKREELFGRKCYKTIQEVPEVVDCVVVCTPRNVVPSVLKDSGELGTKAAVVYASGFAEEGTEEGTDLENQLIEISNTYDMKILGPNCMGLLNCIDKVNLWAGGSKMGFRY
;
A
#
# COMPACT_ATOMS: atom_id res chain seq x y z
N MET A 1 5.19 -19.97 -2.61
CA MET A 1 4.72 -18.68 -2.06
C MET A 1 3.53 -18.20 -2.89
N SER A 2 2.44 -17.75 -2.27
CA SER A 2 1.18 -17.39 -2.96
C SER A 2 1.09 -15.88 -3.23
N LEU A 3 0.57 -15.49 -4.39
CA LEU A 3 0.26 -14.09 -4.73
C LEU A 3 -1.15 -13.66 -4.31
N GLU A 4 -1.93 -14.56 -3.71
CA GLU A 4 -3.35 -14.34 -3.42
C GLU A 4 -3.61 -13.07 -2.59
N LYS A 5 -2.75 -12.79 -1.60
CA LYS A 5 -2.87 -11.61 -0.75
C LYS A 5 -2.61 -10.29 -1.47
N LEU A 6 -1.94 -10.32 -2.63
CA LEU A 6 -1.69 -9.16 -3.47
C LEU A 6 -2.80 -8.98 -4.52
N ILE A 7 -3.23 -10.06 -5.17
CA ILE A 7 -4.19 -9.99 -6.28
C ILE A 7 -5.66 -10.03 -5.84
N ARG A 8 -5.94 -10.57 -4.64
CA ARG A 8 -7.27 -10.70 -4.05
C ARG A 8 -7.26 -10.45 -2.53
N PRO A 9 -6.77 -9.29 -2.05
CA PRO A 9 -6.81 -8.93 -0.64
C PRO A 9 -8.25 -8.76 -0.13
N LYS A 10 -8.52 -9.29 1.06
CA LYS A 10 -9.78 -9.09 1.80
C LYS A 10 -9.71 -7.94 2.80
N SER A 11 -8.51 -7.45 3.10
CA SER A 11 -8.26 -6.31 3.99
C SER A 11 -7.04 -5.53 3.50
N ILE A 12 -7.15 -4.20 3.49
CA ILE A 12 -6.11 -3.30 2.98
C ILE A 12 -5.85 -2.20 4.00
N ALA A 13 -4.59 -1.96 4.34
CA ALA A 13 -4.18 -0.73 5.02
C ALA A 13 -3.52 0.21 4.00
N ILE A 14 -3.96 1.46 3.94
CA ILE A 14 -3.31 2.50 3.14
C ILE A 14 -2.48 3.36 4.09
N VAL A 15 -1.16 3.33 3.95
CA VAL A 15 -0.22 4.08 4.77
C VAL A 15 0.23 5.33 4.02
N GLY A 16 0.08 6.49 4.64
CA GLY A 16 0.35 7.78 3.99
C GLY A 16 -0.89 8.38 3.30
N VAL A 17 -2.10 8.05 3.77
CA VAL A 17 -3.34 8.67 3.28
C VAL A 17 -3.31 10.17 3.56
N THR A 18 -3.72 10.99 2.60
CA THR A 18 -3.74 12.45 2.74
C THR A 18 -4.86 13.06 1.90
N ASP A 19 -5.26 14.29 2.23
CA ASP A 19 -6.12 15.16 1.44
C ASP A 19 -5.35 15.97 0.38
N LYS A 20 -4.02 15.98 0.43
CA LYS A 20 -3.17 16.61 -0.60
C LYS A 20 -3.18 15.81 -1.90
N LEU A 21 -2.98 16.49 -3.03
CA LEU A 21 -2.86 15.82 -4.32
C LEU A 21 -1.65 14.86 -4.32
N GLY A 22 -1.81 13.68 -4.93
CA GLY A 22 -0.79 12.64 -4.99
C GLY A 22 -1.34 11.24 -4.72
N PHE A 23 -0.44 10.26 -4.65
CA PHE A 23 -0.79 8.84 -4.52
C PHE A 23 -1.62 8.52 -3.27
N GLY A 24 -1.32 9.12 -2.12
CA GLY A 24 -2.06 8.86 -0.87
C GLY A 24 -3.55 9.24 -0.97
N ARG A 25 -3.87 10.37 -1.61
CA ARG A 25 -5.26 10.76 -1.89
C ARG A 25 -5.88 9.88 -2.97
N SER A 26 -5.16 9.65 -4.06
CA SER A 26 -5.66 8.87 -5.18
C SER A 26 -6.01 7.44 -4.77
N ALA A 27 -5.13 6.77 -4.03
CA ALA A 27 -5.33 5.43 -3.47
C ALA A 27 -6.53 5.39 -2.53
N ALA A 28 -6.64 6.36 -1.60
CA ALA A 28 -7.77 6.43 -0.69
C ALA A 28 -9.11 6.56 -1.42
N LEU A 29 -9.16 7.35 -2.51
CA LEU A 29 -10.36 7.56 -3.30
C LEU A 29 -10.65 6.46 -4.33
N SER A 30 -9.65 5.73 -4.82
CA SER A 30 -9.82 4.66 -5.81
C SER A 30 -10.12 3.31 -5.15
N ILE A 31 -9.36 2.95 -4.11
CA ILE A 31 -9.49 1.67 -3.40
C ILE A 31 -10.82 1.61 -2.64
N VAL A 32 -11.24 2.71 -1.99
CA VAL A 32 -12.53 2.73 -1.27
C VAL A 32 -13.74 2.63 -2.21
N LYS A 33 -13.59 2.98 -3.49
CA LYS A 33 -14.68 2.84 -4.46
C LYS A 33 -14.86 1.40 -4.96
N SER A 34 -13.89 0.50 -4.80
CA SER A 34 -14.12 -0.91 -5.10
C SER A 34 -14.98 -1.51 -3.98
N LYS A 35 -16.20 -1.95 -4.34
CA LYS A 35 -17.16 -2.56 -3.41
C LYS A 35 -16.72 -3.91 -2.84
N GLU A 36 -15.60 -4.45 -3.31
CA GLU A 36 -15.14 -5.81 -2.99
C GLU A 36 -14.21 -5.86 -1.77
N THR A 37 -13.73 -4.71 -1.28
CA THR A 37 -12.91 -4.65 -0.07
C THR A 37 -13.61 -3.81 0.99
N ASP A 38 -14.40 -4.48 1.83
CA ASP A 38 -15.13 -3.82 2.92
C ASP A 38 -14.19 -3.31 4.04
N ARG A 39 -12.98 -3.91 4.14
CA ARG A 39 -12.03 -3.67 5.23
C ARG A 39 -10.83 -2.87 4.74
N VAL A 40 -11.04 -1.56 4.60
CA VAL A 40 -10.00 -0.59 4.24
C VAL A 40 -9.71 0.32 5.43
N TYR A 41 -8.45 0.31 5.86
CA TYR A 41 -7.93 1.07 7.00
C TYR A 41 -7.02 2.19 6.53
N TYR A 42 -7.16 3.38 7.11
CA TYR A 42 -6.29 4.51 6.81
C TYR A 42 -5.26 4.67 7.90
N VAL A 43 -4.00 4.86 7.52
CA VAL A 43 -2.90 5.10 8.46
C VAL A 43 -2.26 6.44 8.15
N ASN A 44 -2.37 7.37 9.11
CA ASN A 44 -1.72 8.66 9.09
C ASN A 44 -1.52 9.17 10.53
N PRO A 45 -0.29 9.41 11.00
CA PRO A 45 -0.01 9.82 12.38
C PRO A 45 -0.53 11.23 12.75
N LYS A 46 -0.85 12.06 11.76
CA LYS A 46 -1.21 13.49 11.93
C LYS A 46 -2.71 13.77 11.76
N ARG A 47 -3.50 12.77 11.36
CA ARG A 47 -4.93 12.94 11.05
C ARG A 47 -5.72 11.94 11.87
N GLU A 48 -6.84 12.37 12.44
CA GLU A 48 -7.76 11.48 13.16
C GLU A 48 -8.79 10.86 12.21
N GLU A 49 -9.17 11.58 11.16
CA GLU A 49 -10.13 11.15 10.15
C GLU A 49 -9.77 11.74 8.77
N LEU A 50 -9.95 10.94 7.71
CA LEU A 50 -9.92 11.39 6.32
C LEU A 50 -11.01 10.69 5.52
N PHE A 51 -11.65 11.41 4.60
CA PHE A 51 -12.71 10.89 3.73
C PHE A 51 -13.84 10.13 4.48
N GLY A 52 -14.18 10.57 5.70
CA GLY A 52 -15.22 9.94 6.53
C GLY A 52 -14.80 8.62 7.18
N ARG A 53 -13.49 8.32 7.24
CA ARG A 53 -12.93 7.11 7.87
C ARG A 53 -11.87 7.46 8.89
N LYS A 54 -11.87 6.73 10.01
CA LYS A 54 -10.85 6.81 11.06
C LYS A 54 -9.46 6.59 10.46
N CYS A 55 -8.52 7.43 10.87
CA CYS A 55 -7.10 7.23 10.65
C CYS A 55 -6.45 6.68 11.91
N TYR A 56 -5.72 5.58 11.75
CA TYR A 56 -4.84 5.01 12.76
C TYR A 56 -3.47 5.70 12.67
N LYS A 57 -2.76 5.84 13.79
CA LYS A 57 -1.48 6.56 13.78
C LYS A 57 -0.37 5.72 13.17
N THR A 58 -0.42 4.42 13.40
CA THR A 58 0.55 3.45 12.89
C THR A 58 -0.16 2.20 12.37
N ILE A 59 0.57 1.34 11.67
CA ILE A 59 0.01 0.08 11.15
C ILE A 59 -0.33 -0.91 12.27
N GLN A 60 0.39 -0.84 13.39
CA GLN A 60 0.18 -1.67 14.58
C GLN A 60 -1.12 -1.36 15.32
N GLU A 61 -1.68 -0.15 15.15
CA GLU A 61 -2.97 0.22 15.74
C GLU A 61 -4.18 -0.29 14.94
N VAL A 62 -3.95 -0.79 13.71
CA VAL A 62 -5.01 -1.37 12.88
C VAL A 62 -5.56 -2.64 13.57
N PRO A 63 -6.90 -2.82 13.64
CA PRO A 63 -7.50 -3.85 14.50
C PRO A 63 -7.37 -5.29 13.96
N GLU A 64 -6.73 -5.48 12.81
CA GLU A 64 -6.42 -6.79 12.25
C GLU A 64 -5.09 -6.74 11.48
N VAL A 65 -4.49 -7.92 11.28
CA VAL A 65 -3.41 -8.09 10.32
C VAL A 65 -4.01 -8.02 8.92
N VAL A 66 -3.60 -7.04 8.13
CA VAL A 66 -4.15 -6.84 6.78
C VAL A 66 -3.53 -7.81 5.78
N ASP A 67 -4.30 -8.13 4.73
CA ASP A 67 -3.79 -8.94 3.63
C ASP A 67 -2.73 -8.18 2.83
N CYS A 68 -2.99 -6.88 2.56
CA CYS A 68 -2.13 -6.03 1.76
C CYS A 68 -1.94 -4.64 2.39
N VAL A 69 -0.71 -4.14 2.42
CA VAL A 69 -0.40 -2.75 2.76
C VAL A 69 -0.07 -1.92 1.50
N VAL A 70 -0.77 -0.81 1.31
CA VAL A 70 -0.52 0.15 0.21
C VAL A 70 0.27 1.33 0.77
N VAL A 71 1.51 1.47 0.35
CA VAL A 71 2.47 2.44 0.90
C VAL A 71 2.57 3.66 -0.03
N CYS A 72 2.10 4.80 0.49
CA CYS A 72 2.08 6.10 -0.17
C CYS A 72 2.98 7.13 0.55
N THR A 73 3.98 6.67 1.31
CA THR A 73 4.92 7.49 2.07
C THR A 73 6.17 7.84 1.24
N PRO A 74 6.97 8.84 1.67
CA PRO A 74 8.28 9.09 1.05
C PRO A 74 9.20 7.86 1.09
N ARG A 75 10.07 7.71 0.09
CA ARG A 75 10.92 6.51 -0.12
C ARG A 75 11.68 6.05 1.13
N ASN A 76 12.20 6.99 1.90
CA ASN A 76 13.00 6.74 3.11
C ASN A 76 12.19 6.16 4.28
N VAL A 77 10.86 6.31 4.25
CA VAL A 77 9.95 5.76 5.25
C VAL A 77 9.44 4.38 4.86
N VAL A 78 9.52 4.00 3.58
CA VAL A 78 8.98 2.74 3.04
C VAL A 78 9.55 1.50 3.76
N PRO A 79 10.88 1.33 3.94
CA PRO A 79 11.41 0.15 4.60
C PRO A 79 10.85 -0.06 6.02
N SER A 80 10.74 1.02 6.81
CA SER A 80 10.16 0.95 8.15
C SER A 80 8.71 0.50 8.13
N VAL A 81 7.88 1.02 7.21
CA VAL A 81 6.47 0.63 7.09
C VAL A 81 6.33 -0.83 6.70
N LEU A 82 7.14 -1.31 5.76
CA LEU A 82 7.09 -2.72 5.33
C LEU A 82 7.57 -3.66 6.42
N LYS A 83 8.64 -3.30 7.15
CA LYS A 83 9.12 -4.05 8.30
C LYS A 83 8.04 -4.19 9.36
N ASP A 84 7.45 -3.08 9.80
CA ASP A 84 6.37 -3.06 10.78
C ASP A 84 5.18 -3.90 10.32
N SER A 85 4.82 -3.82 9.04
CA SER A 85 3.72 -4.61 8.47
C SER A 85 4.05 -6.11 8.43
N GLY A 86 5.29 -6.45 8.11
CA GLY A 86 5.80 -7.82 8.05
C GLY A 86 5.88 -8.48 9.43
N GLU A 87 6.28 -7.73 10.46
CA GLU A 87 6.29 -8.17 11.86
C GLU A 87 4.89 -8.54 12.36
N LEU A 88 3.87 -7.80 11.93
CA LEU A 88 2.47 -8.12 12.20
C LEU A 88 1.97 -9.35 11.41
N GLY A 89 2.70 -9.77 10.38
CA GLY A 89 2.35 -10.93 9.54
C GLY A 89 1.67 -10.58 8.21
N THR A 90 1.67 -9.31 7.79
CA THR A 90 1.17 -8.90 6.47
C THR A 90 1.98 -9.58 5.36
N LYS A 91 1.30 -10.12 4.34
CA LYS A 91 1.95 -10.94 3.29
C LYS A 91 2.02 -10.28 1.92
N ALA A 92 1.42 -9.11 1.74
CA ALA A 92 1.54 -8.36 0.49
C ALA A 92 1.70 -6.87 0.73
N ALA A 93 2.40 -6.19 -0.19
CA ALA A 93 2.53 -4.75 -0.20
C ALA A 93 2.49 -4.20 -1.63
N VAL A 94 1.98 -2.98 -1.78
CA VAL A 94 2.11 -2.15 -2.98
C VAL A 94 2.86 -0.89 -2.60
N VAL A 95 3.98 -0.62 -3.27
CA VAL A 95 4.82 0.55 -3.01
C VAL A 95 4.76 1.49 -4.21
N TYR A 96 4.16 2.66 -4.03
CA TYR A 96 4.05 3.66 -5.11
C TYR A 96 5.24 4.62 -5.18
N ALA A 97 5.99 4.78 -4.09
CA ALA A 97 7.09 5.73 -4.04
C ALA A 97 8.14 5.43 -5.12
N SER A 98 8.62 6.48 -5.78
CA SER A 98 9.78 6.46 -6.65
C SER A 98 11.04 6.88 -5.88
N GLY A 99 12.19 6.87 -6.54
CA GLY A 99 13.49 7.22 -5.99
C GLY A 99 14.26 6.01 -5.47
N PHE A 100 14.06 4.82 -6.04
CA PHE A 100 14.81 3.62 -5.69
C PHE A 100 15.91 3.38 -6.75
N ALA A 101 16.17 2.13 -7.12
CA ALA A 101 17.24 1.79 -8.06
C ALA A 101 17.05 2.43 -9.45
N GLU A 102 15.82 2.84 -9.79
CA GLU A 102 15.54 3.49 -11.08
C GLU A 102 16.24 4.84 -11.26
N GLU A 103 16.64 5.51 -10.18
CA GLU A 103 17.41 6.76 -10.25
C GLU A 103 18.90 6.54 -10.54
N GLY A 104 19.39 5.28 -10.47
CA GLY A 104 20.80 4.96 -10.67
C GLY A 104 21.73 5.50 -9.57
N THR A 105 21.19 5.82 -8.40
CA THR A 105 21.96 6.26 -7.23
C THR A 105 22.28 5.08 -6.30
N GLU A 106 23.39 5.17 -5.58
CA GLU A 106 23.76 4.18 -4.56
C GLU A 106 22.70 4.13 -3.45
N GLU A 107 22.26 5.29 -2.96
CA GLU A 107 21.19 5.40 -1.95
C GLU A 107 19.87 4.74 -2.40
N GLY A 108 19.44 4.96 -3.64
CA GLY A 108 18.23 4.35 -4.19
C GLY A 108 18.35 2.83 -4.32
N THR A 109 19.52 2.35 -4.73
CA THR A 109 19.84 0.91 -4.81
C THR A 109 19.82 0.25 -3.43
N ASP A 110 20.42 0.91 -2.42
CA ASP A 110 20.42 0.42 -1.04
C ASP A 110 19.01 0.36 -0.44
N LEU A 111 18.17 1.35 -0.73
CA LEU A 111 16.77 1.33 -0.32
C LEU A 111 16.00 0.17 -0.96
N GLU A 112 16.24 -0.13 -2.24
CA GLU A 112 15.57 -1.24 -2.92
C GLU A 112 16.04 -2.60 -2.37
N ASN A 113 17.34 -2.74 -2.10
CA ASN A 113 17.91 -3.93 -1.46
C ASN A 113 17.28 -4.19 -0.08
N GLN A 114 17.00 -3.15 0.71
CA GLN A 114 16.26 -3.30 1.97
C GLN A 114 14.84 -3.84 1.75
N LEU A 115 14.14 -3.42 0.68
CA LEU A 115 12.82 -3.96 0.38
C LEU A 115 12.89 -5.45 0.01
N ILE A 116 13.92 -5.86 -0.73
CA ILE A 116 14.17 -7.26 -1.07
C ILE A 116 14.44 -8.08 0.19
N GLU A 117 15.28 -7.58 1.11
CA GLU A 117 15.57 -8.22 2.39
C GLU A 117 14.31 -8.40 3.24
N ILE A 118 13.48 -7.36 3.35
CA ILE A 118 12.20 -7.40 4.07
C ILE A 118 11.25 -8.42 3.41
N SER A 119 11.13 -8.40 2.08
CA SER A 119 10.32 -9.37 1.33
C SER A 119 10.72 -10.81 1.67
N ASN A 120 12.01 -11.10 1.70
CA ASN A 120 12.52 -12.44 2.01
C ASN A 120 12.31 -12.81 3.48
N THR A 121 12.62 -11.88 4.40
CA THR A 121 12.52 -12.09 5.85
C THR A 121 11.09 -12.42 6.30
N TYR A 122 10.09 -11.71 5.76
CA TYR A 122 8.70 -11.85 6.21
C TYR A 122 7.82 -12.68 5.27
N ASP A 123 8.40 -13.25 4.19
CA ASP A 123 7.67 -13.85 3.06
C ASP A 123 6.54 -12.92 2.56
N MET A 124 6.92 -11.66 2.30
CA MET A 124 6.01 -10.61 1.84
C MET A 124 6.18 -10.36 0.35
N LYS A 125 5.08 -10.35 -0.40
CA LYS A 125 5.08 -10.02 -1.83
C LYS A 125 4.92 -8.53 -2.04
N ILE A 126 5.98 -7.90 -2.55
CA ILE A 126 6.02 -6.46 -2.82
C ILE A 126 5.79 -6.24 -4.31
N LEU A 127 4.75 -5.46 -4.65
CA LEU A 127 4.56 -4.87 -5.97
C LEU A 127 5.15 -3.46 -5.97
N GLY A 128 6.10 -3.23 -6.87
CA GLY A 128 6.90 -2.01 -6.92
C GLY A 128 8.32 -2.25 -6.40
N PRO A 129 9.04 -1.20 -5.97
CA PRO A 129 8.61 0.20 -5.85
C PRO A 129 8.36 0.88 -7.22
N ASN A 130 8.07 2.18 -7.21
CA ASN A 130 7.84 2.99 -8.42
C ASN A 130 6.80 2.38 -9.38
N CYS A 131 5.61 2.08 -8.86
CA CYS A 131 4.52 1.53 -9.66
C CYS A 131 3.24 2.36 -9.53
N MET A 132 2.26 2.10 -10.41
CA MET A 132 0.91 2.66 -10.28
C MET A 132 -0.07 1.73 -9.56
N GLY A 133 0.37 0.52 -9.21
CA GLY A 133 -0.42 -0.52 -8.56
C GLY A 133 -0.99 -1.55 -9.52
N LEU A 134 -2.06 -2.23 -9.07
CA LEU A 134 -2.64 -3.39 -9.74
C LEU A 134 -4.16 -3.30 -9.80
N LEU A 135 -4.73 -3.80 -10.91
CA LEU A 135 -6.16 -4.03 -11.08
C LEU A 135 -6.38 -5.53 -11.30
N ASN A 136 -7.27 -6.14 -10.52
CA ASN A 136 -7.78 -7.47 -10.81
C ASN A 136 -9.25 -7.33 -11.22
N CYS A 137 -9.51 -7.46 -12.52
CA CYS A 137 -10.84 -7.29 -13.08
C CYS A 137 -11.78 -8.48 -12.80
N ILE A 138 -11.23 -9.66 -12.51
CA ILE A 138 -12.03 -10.88 -12.24
C ILE A 138 -12.66 -10.76 -10.86
N ASP A 139 -11.85 -10.47 -9.84
CA ASP A 139 -12.31 -10.29 -8.46
C ASP A 139 -12.64 -8.82 -8.13
N LYS A 140 -12.65 -7.93 -9.15
CA LYS A 140 -12.96 -6.49 -9.05
C LYS A 140 -12.18 -5.76 -7.93
N VAL A 141 -10.94 -6.17 -7.69
CA VAL A 141 -10.01 -5.50 -6.77
C VAL A 141 -9.33 -4.34 -7.48
N ASN A 142 -9.31 -3.18 -6.82
CA ASN A 142 -8.58 -2.01 -7.28
C ASN A 142 -7.50 -1.61 -6.27
N LEU A 143 -6.24 -1.80 -6.62
CA LEU A 143 -5.05 -1.28 -5.93
C LEU A 143 -4.30 -0.26 -6.82
N TRP A 144 -4.98 0.34 -7.79
CA TRP A 144 -4.39 1.27 -8.75
C TRP A 144 -4.73 2.72 -8.37
N ALA A 145 -3.72 3.59 -8.43
CA ALA A 145 -3.83 4.98 -8.00
C ALA A 145 -3.87 6.00 -9.17
N GLY A 146 -3.99 5.54 -10.42
CA GLY A 146 -3.89 6.38 -11.62
C GLY A 146 -5.14 7.16 -12.05
N GLY A 147 -6.10 7.42 -11.15
CA GLY A 147 -7.19 8.36 -11.41
C GLY A 147 -8.60 7.80 -11.21
N SER A 148 -9.47 8.64 -10.68
CA SER A 148 -10.80 8.31 -10.13
C SER A 148 -11.90 7.99 -11.16
N LYS A 149 -11.60 8.03 -12.46
CA LYS A 149 -12.55 7.74 -13.54
C LYS A 149 -12.56 6.29 -14.00
N MET A 150 -11.54 5.50 -13.64
CA MET A 150 -11.46 4.07 -13.95
C MET A 150 -12.06 3.21 -12.82
N GLY A 151 -13.25 3.59 -12.33
CA GLY A 151 -14.05 2.60 -11.61
C GLY A 151 -14.49 1.53 -12.59
N PHE A 152 -14.58 0.26 -12.18
CA PHE A 152 -15.13 -0.80 -13.02
C PHE A 152 -16.51 -0.36 -13.54
N ARG A 153 -16.57 0.07 -14.80
CA ARG A 153 -17.79 0.44 -15.51
C ARG A 153 -18.22 -0.81 -16.27
N TYR A 154 -19.03 -1.62 -15.63
CA TYR A 154 -19.83 -2.66 -16.27
C TYR A 154 -21.28 -2.44 -15.86
#